data_AF-A0A414RJS1-F1
#
_entry.id   AF-A0A414RJS1-F1
#
_cell.length_a   1.000
_cell.length_b   1.000
_cell.length_c   1.000
_cell.angle_alpha   90.00
_cell.angle_beta   90.00
_cell.angle_gamma   90.00
#
_symmetry.space_group_name_H-M   'P 1'
#
loop_
_entity.id
_entity.type
_entity.pdbx_description
1 polymer ?
#
loop_
_entity_poly.entity_id
_entity_poly.type
_entity_poly.pdbx_seq_one_letter_code
_entity_poly.pdbx_strand_id
1 'polypeptide(L)'
;MEREIITISENGVVAMPTAPVWMTMQEMADLFMVFCYDIRKAVRTIYKSHELLEEETKRYIRQDDGTRYEVYSLEMVIAIAFQLRSRECMAFRKFIMKRLCYREKPFHLFFLLSDTNPRYRC
;
A
#
# COMPACT_ATOMS: atom_id res chain seq x y z
N MET A 1 1.06 1.26 -21.50
CA MET A 1 0.56 0.15 -20.67
C MET A 1 -0.66 0.66 -19.94
N GLU A 2 -1.82 0.03 -20.11
CA GLU A 2 -3.02 0.42 -19.35
C GLU A 2 -2.77 0.10 -17.88
N ARG A 3 -2.69 1.15 -17.05
CA ARG A 3 -2.67 1.05 -15.60
C ARG A 3 -3.77 1.96 -15.09
N GLU A 4 -4.38 1.57 -13.99
CA GLU A 4 -5.36 2.39 -13.30
C GLU A 4 -4.88 2.66 -11.87
N ILE A 5 -5.36 3.76 -11.31
CA ILE A 5 -5.03 4.17 -9.94
C ILE A 5 -6.22 3.88 -9.03
N ILE A 6 -5.92 3.71 -7.75
CA ILE A 6 -6.94 3.67 -6.71
C ILE A 6 -7.32 5.12 -6.38
N THR A 7 -8.59 5.36 -6.11
CA THR A 7 -9.06 6.67 -5.63
C THR A 7 -9.93 6.51 -4.40
N ILE A 8 -9.86 7.50 -3.50
CA ILE A 8 -10.75 7.62 -2.34
C ILE A 8 -11.53 8.92 -2.48
N SER A 9 -12.85 8.81 -2.51
CA SER A 9 -13.73 9.99 -2.49
C SER A 9 -13.68 10.69 -1.13
N GLU A 10 -14.11 11.96 -1.07
CA GLU A 10 -14.22 12.73 0.19
C GLU A 10 -15.04 12.02 1.28
N ASN A 11 -16.00 11.19 0.87
CA ASN A 11 -16.83 10.37 1.75
C ASN A 11 -16.14 9.09 2.24
N GLY A 12 -14.87 8.86 1.86
CA GLY A 12 -14.09 7.67 2.24
C GLY A 12 -14.44 6.41 1.45
N VAL A 13 -15.19 6.53 0.35
CA VAL A 13 -15.48 5.39 -0.53
C VAL A 13 -14.26 5.13 -1.41
N VAL A 14 -13.72 3.91 -1.31
CA VAL A 14 -12.60 3.42 -2.12
C VAL A 14 -13.13 2.86 -3.44
N ALA A 15 -12.64 3.40 -4.56
CA ALA A 15 -12.85 2.82 -5.88
C ALA A 15 -11.63 1.98 -6.26
N MET A 16 -11.83 0.68 -6.42
CA MET A 16 -10.78 -0.22 -6.92
C MET A 16 -10.91 -0.36 -8.44
N PRO A 17 -9.80 -0.20 -9.18
CA PRO A 17 -9.79 -0.42 -10.60
C PRO A 17 -9.97 -1.89 -10.99
N THR A 18 -10.27 -2.10 -12.26
CA THR A 18 -10.31 -3.45 -12.87
C THR A 18 -8.98 -3.83 -13.49
N ALA A 19 -8.19 -2.85 -13.92
CA ALA A 19 -6.84 -3.08 -14.42
C ALA A 19 -5.83 -3.26 -13.28
N PRO A 20 -4.63 -3.83 -13.55
CA PRO A 20 -3.56 -3.92 -12.57
C PRO A 20 -3.15 -2.55 -12.01
N VAL A 21 -3.09 -2.45 -10.69
CA VAL A 21 -2.70 -1.22 -9.98
C VAL A 21 -1.20 -1.04 -10.02
N TRP A 22 -0.78 0.11 -10.55
CA TRP A 22 0.58 0.59 -10.45
C TRP A 22 0.56 2.10 -10.21
N MET A 23 1.08 2.56 -9.08
CA MET A 23 0.96 3.94 -8.65
C MET A 23 2.32 4.58 -8.41
N THR A 24 2.48 5.83 -8.83
CA THR A 24 3.64 6.67 -8.49
C THR A 24 3.59 7.09 -7.01
N MET A 25 4.71 7.57 -6.46
CA MET A 25 4.72 8.15 -5.12
C MET A 25 3.75 9.33 -4.98
N GLN A 26 3.59 10.13 -6.04
CA GLN A 26 2.68 11.27 -6.04
C GLN A 26 1.22 10.80 -5.99
N GLU A 27 0.85 9.84 -6.84
CA GLU A 27 -0.51 9.28 -6.83
C GLU A 27 -0.84 8.61 -5.48
N MET A 28 0.13 7.97 -4.83
CA MET A 28 -0.06 7.43 -3.47
C MET A 28 -0.18 8.53 -2.41
N ALA A 29 0.56 9.63 -2.56
CA ALA A 29 0.46 10.80 -1.68
C ALA A 29 -0.93 11.43 -1.78
N ASP A 30 -1.43 11.61 -3.01
CA ASP A 30 -2.76 12.14 -3.31
C ASP A 30 -3.85 11.18 -2.78
N LEU A 31 -3.71 9.87 -3.02
CA LEU A 31 -4.62 8.84 -2.51
C LEU A 31 -4.79 8.89 -0.99
N PHE A 32 -3.69 9.08 -0.26
CA PHE A 32 -3.68 9.04 1.20
C PHE A 32 -3.74 10.42 1.86
N MET A 33 -3.82 11.50 1.08
CA MET A 33 -3.79 12.89 1.56
C MET A 33 -2.60 13.16 2.51
N VAL A 34 -1.43 12.68 2.11
CA VAL A 34 -0.15 12.87 2.84
C VAL A 34 0.90 13.49 1.94
N PHE A 35 2.03 13.91 2.48
CA PHE A 35 3.12 14.41 1.64
C PHE A 35 3.88 13.27 0.97
N CYS A 36 4.43 13.52 -0.22
CA CYS A 36 5.35 12.60 -0.89
C CYS A 36 6.55 12.19 -0.01
N TYR A 37 6.94 13.04 0.95
CA TYR A 37 7.96 12.71 1.93
C TYR A 37 7.55 11.53 2.84
N ASP A 38 6.30 11.51 3.30
CA ASP A 38 5.78 10.43 4.16
C ASP A 38 5.72 9.10 3.41
N ILE A 39 5.29 9.15 2.15
CA ILE A 39 5.32 8.00 1.23
C ILE A 39 6.75 7.47 1.07
N ARG A 40 7.70 8.35 0.75
CA ARG A 40 9.11 7.97 0.58
C ARG A 40 9.69 7.36 1.86
N LYS A 41 9.33 7.91 3.03
CA LYS A 41 9.76 7.39 4.33
C LYS A 41 9.17 6.01 4.57
N ALA A 42 7.88 5.80 4.30
CA ALA A 42 7.20 4.52 4.46
C ALA A 42 7.81 3.45 3.54
N VAL A 43 8.00 3.74 2.25
CA VAL A 43 8.66 2.83 1.27
C VAL A 43 10.03 2.39 1.77
N ARG A 44 10.86 3.34 2.23
CA ARG A 44 12.18 3.04 2.78
C ARG A 44 12.11 2.13 4.01
N THR A 45 11.13 2.36 4.89
CA THR A 45 10.96 1.51 6.07
C THR A 45 10.58 0.08 5.68
N ILE A 46 9.62 -0.10 4.77
CA ILE A 46 9.13 -1.40 4.28
C ILE A 46 10.25 -2.21 3.63
N TYR A 47 11.06 -1.59 2.76
CA TYR A 47 12.18 -2.29 2.14
C TYR A 47 13.31 -2.59 3.13
N LYS A 48 13.56 -1.70 4.10
CA LYS A 48 14.56 -1.94 5.15
C LYS A 48 14.17 -3.05 6.11
N SER A 49 12.87 -3.25 6.36
CA SER A 49 12.36 -4.37 7.16
C SER A 49 12.23 -5.67 6.37
N HIS A 50 12.50 -5.67 5.06
CA HIS A 50 12.30 -6.80 4.15
C HIS A 50 10.85 -7.31 4.13
N GLU A 51 9.88 -6.43 4.40
CA GLU A 51 8.46 -6.78 4.29
C GLU A 51 8.04 -6.99 2.83
N LEU A 52 8.68 -6.30 1.89
CA LEU A 52 8.50 -6.44 0.45
C LEU A 52 9.86 -6.43 -0.27
N LEU A 53 9.91 -7.05 -1.45
CA LEU A 53 11.09 -7.07 -2.32
C LEU A 53 10.99 -5.99 -3.38
N GLU A 54 12.01 -5.12 -3.46
CA GLU A 54 12.02 -3.99 -4.40
C GLU A 54 11.86 -4.43 -5.86
N GLU A 55 12.46 -5.56 -6.23
CA GLU A 55 12.41 -6.12 -7.60
C GLU A 55 10.99 -6.56 -8.01
N GLU A 56 10.15 -6.95 -7.05
CA GLU A 56 8.79 -7.42 -7.30
C GLU A 56 7.77 -6.27 -7.23
N THR A 57 8.00 -5.31 -6.33
CA THR A 57 7.00 -4.28 -6.00
C THR A 57 7.28 -2.92 -6.61
N LYS A 58 8.42 -2.72 -7.29
CA LYS A 58 8.76 -1.47 -7.99
C LYS A 58 9.15 -1.75 -9.43
N ARG A 59 8.71 -0.87 -10.34
CA ARG A 59 9.12 -0.89 -11.75
C ARG A 59 9.17 0.51 -12.34
N TYR A 60 9.80 0.61 -13.50
CA TYR A 60 9.79 1.83 -14.30
C TYR A 60 8.85 1.67 -15.49
N ILE A 61 7.91 2.61 -15.65
CA ILE A 61 7.06 2.70 -16.83
C ILE A 61 7.47 3.90 -17.68
N ARG A 62 7.40 3.76 -18.99
CA ARG A 62 7.57 4.88 -19.93
C ARG A 62 6.22 5.57 -20.15
N GLN A 63 6.21 6.88 -20.05
CA GLN A 63 5.11 7.71 -20.54
C GLN A 63 5.32 8.08 -22.02
N ASP A 64 4.28 8.63 -22.63
CA ASP A 64 4.24 9.01 -24.05
C ASP A 64 5.27 10.10 -24.38
N ASP A 65 5.66 10.90 -23.38
CA ASP A 65 6.72 11.91 -23.45
C ASP A 65 8.15 11.32 -23.42
N GLY A 66 8.28 9.99 -23.25
CA GLY A 66 9.54 9.28 -23.14
C GLY A 66 10.14 9.23 -21.73
N THR A 67 9.54 9.93 -20.76
CA THR A 67 9.98 9.97 -19.37
C THR A 67 9.69 8.63 -18.69
N ARG A 68 10.63 8.16 -17.85
CA ARG A 68 10.47 6.96 -17.03
C ARG A 68 10.01 7.32 -15.63
N TYR A 69 8.85 6.81 -15.24
CA TYR A 69 8.30 6.99 -13.91
C TYR A 69 8.49 5.73 -13.08
N GLU A 70 8.93 5.93 -11.84
CA GLU A 70 8.91 4.88 -10.82
C GLU A 70 7.46 4.66 -10.35
N VAL A 71 7.00 3.42 -10.44
CA VAL A 71 5.67 3.01 -9.97
C VAL A 71 5.76 1.78 -9.08
N TYR A 72 4.79 1.68 -8.18
CA TYR A 72 4.73 0.70 -7.12
C TYR A 72 3.47 -0.16 -7.26
N SER A 73 3.58 -1.43 -6.90
CA SER A 73 2.49 -2.41 -6.99
C SER A 73 1.39 -2.15 -5.96
N LEU A 74 0.25 -2.84 -6.12
CA LEU A 74 -0.83 -2.84 -5.13
C LEU A 74 -0.34 -3.23 -3.73
N GLU A 75 0.58 -4.19 -3.63
CA GLU A 75 1.11 -4.66 -2.36
C GLU A 75 1.83 -3.55 -1.59
N MET A 76 2.62 -2.73 -2.29
CA MET A 76 3.24 -1.55 -1.70
C MET A 76 2.18 -0.53 -1.23
N VAL A 77 1.15 -0.26 -2.05
CA VAL A 77 0.06 0.66 -1.66
C VAL A 77 -0.64 0.17 -0.39
N ILE A 78 -0.89 -1.14 -0.28
CA ILE A 78 -1.48 -1.76 0.92
C ILE A 78 -0.53 -1.59 2.11
N ALA A 79 0.75 -1.95 1.97
CA ALA A 79 1.74 -1.85 3.05
C ALA A 79 1.85 -0.41 3.59
N ILE A 80 1.90 0.59 2.71
CA ILE A 80 1.91 2.01 3.09
C ILE A 80 0.66 2.41 3.88
N ALA A 81 -0.52 1.92 3.51
CA ALA A 81 -1.75 2.21 4.24
C ALA A 81 -1.76 1.66 5.67
N PHE A 82 -1.00 0.59 5.94
CA PHE A 82 -0.78 0.06 7.29
C PHE A 82 0.34 0.77 8.04
N GLN A 83 1.33 1.32 7.33
CA GLN A 83 2.42 2.08 7.90
C GLN A 83 2.01 3.50 8.33
N LEU A 84 1.09 4.13 7.60
CA LEU A 84 0.64 5.51 7.81
C LEU A 84 -0.73 5.58 8.52
N ARG A 85 -1.04 6.76 9.09
CA ARG A 85 -2.23 6.97 9.96
C ARG A 85 -3.17 8.10 9.50
N SER A 86 -3.16 8.48 8.21
CA SER A 86 -4.13 9.45 7.70
C SER A 86 -5.57 8.90 7.72
N ARG A 87 -6.55 9.80 7.57
CA ARG A 87 -7.97 9.44 7.51
C ARG A 87 -8.24 8.48 6.34
N GLU A 88 -7.60 8.73 5.22
CA GLU A 88 -7.69 8.02 3.96
C GLU A 88 -7.02 6.65 4.08
N CYS A 89 -5.85 6.56 4.73
CA CYS A 89 -5.25 5.27 5.09
C CYS A 89 -6.19 4.43 5.97
N MET A 90 -6.88 5.04 6.94
CA MET A 90 -7.86 4.34 7.77
C MET A 90 -9.07 3.85 6.96
N ALA A 91 -9.59 4.67 6.04
CA ALA A 91 -10.67 4.28 5.14
C ALA A 91 -10.25 3.11 4.24
N PHE A 92 -9.05 3.18 3.66
CA PHE A 92 -8.50 2.12 2.82
C PHE A 92 -8.30 0.82 3.59
N ARG A 93 -7.74 0.87 4.81
CA ARG A 93 -7.60 -0.30 5.67
C ARG A 93 -8.95 -0.97 5.98
N LYS A 94 -9.98 -0.19 6.32
CA LYS A 94 -11.33 -0.72 6.55
C LYS A 94 -11.90 -1.38 5.30
N PHE A 95 -11.68 -0.78 4.13
CA PHE A 95 -12.10 -1.35 2.85
C PHE A 95 -11.43 -2.68 2.55
N ILE A 96 -10.09 -2.77 2.70
CA ILE A 96 -9.33 -4.01 2.50
C ILE A 96 -9.80 -5.08 3.48
N MET A 97 -9.91 -4.75 4.77
CA MET A 97 -10.40 -5.68 5.80
C MET A 97 -11.81 -6.19 5.51
N LYS A 98 -12.73 -5.30 5.11
CA LYS A 98 -14.08 -5.69 4.71
C LYS A 98 -14.05 -6.68 3.54
N ARG A 99 -13.23 -6.43 2.50
CA ARG A 99 -13.11 -7.36 1.36
C ARG A 99 -12.50 -8.71 1.75
N LEU A 100 -11.53 -8.72 2.66
CA LEU A 100 -10.91 -9.95 3.15
C LEU A 100 -11.91 -10.78 3.99
N CYS A 101 -12.66 -10.14 4.87
CA CYS A 101 -13.64 -10.82 5.74
C CYS A 101 -14.91 -11.29 5.02
N TYR A 102 -15.29 -10.66 3.90
CA TYR A 102 -16.51 -11.01 3.16
C TYR A 102 -16.32 -12.13 2.11
N ARG A 103 -15.09 -12.59 1.86
CA ARG A 103 -14.87 -13.80 1.08
C ARG A 103 -15.20 -15.01 1.96
N GLU A 104 -16.17 -15.82 1.55
CA GLU A 104 -16.75 -16.98 2.27
C GLU A 104 -15.75 -18.10 2.63
N LYS A 105 -14.46 -17.93 2.35
CA LYS A 105 -13.41 -18.79 2.89
C LYS A 105 -12.56 -17.94 3.83
N PRO A 106 -12.52 -18.23 5.15
CA PRO A 106 -11.59 -17.57 6.03
C PRO A 106 -10.19 -17.81 5.50
N PHE A 107 -9.54 -16.76 4.99
CA PHE A 107 -8.09 -16.76 4.91
C PHE A 107 -7.62 -16.87 6.35
N HIS A 108 -7.10 -18.03 6.73
CA HIS A 108 -6.40 -18.20 7.99
C HIS A 108 -5.14 -17.34 7.94
N LEU A 109 -5.30 -16.04 8.18
CA LEU A 109 -4.24 -15.15 8.61
C LEU A 109 -3.83 -15.65 9.99
N PHE A 110 -3.01 -16.70 10.01
CA PHE A 110 -2.19 -17.02 11.18
C PHE A 110 -1.21 -15.86 11.33
N PHE A 111 -1.67 -14.80 12.02
CA PHE A 111 -0.76 -14.03 12.84
C PHE A 111 -0.22 -15.03 13.86
N LEU A 112 0.92 -15.63 13.55
CA LEU A 112 1.82 -16.07 14.59
C LEU A 112 2.15 -14.79 15.35
N LEU A 113 1.37 -14.52 16.40
CA LEU A 113 1.86 -13.78 17.55
C LEU A 113 3.06 -14.59 18.01
N SER A 114 4.22 -14.29 17.43
CA SER A 114 5.48 -14.77 17.93
C SER A 114 5.50 -14.34 19.38
N ASP A 115 5.41 -15.34 20.24
CA ASP A 115 5.42 -15.23 21.69
C ASP A 115 6.42 -14.16 22.08
N THR A 116 5.96 -13.19 22.87
CA THR A 116 6.78 -12.11 23.39
C THR A 116 8.06 -12.70 23.98
N ASN A 117 9.20 -12.48 23.32
CA ASN A 117 10.49 -12.95 23.80
C ASN A 117 10.78 -12.26 25.15
N PRO A 118 10.79 -12.96 26.30
CA PRO A 118 10.84 -12.33 27.62
C PRO A 118 12.28 -11.94 28.01
N ARG A 119 13.16 -11.62 27.05
CA ARG A 119 14.60 -11.45 27.32
C ARG A 119 15.11 -10.03 27.44
N TYR A 120 14.24 -9.03 27.51
CA TYR A 120 14.65 -7.67 27.86
C TYR A 120 13.75 -7.11 28.96
N ARG A 121 14.11 -7.43 30.22
CA ARG A 121 13.78 -6.58 31.38
C ARG A 121 14.96 -5.64 31.63
N CYS A 122 14.62 -4.43 32.05
CA CYS A 122 15.51 -3.36 32.48
C CYS A 122 16.66 -3.81 33.37
#